data_AF-A0A7S1S5L7-F1
#
_entry.id   AF-A0A7S1S5L7-F1
#
_cell.length_a   1.000
_cell.length_b   1.000
_cell.length_c   1.000
_cell.angle_alpha   90.00
_cell.angle_beta   90.00
_cell.angle_gamma   90.00
#
_symmetry.space_group_name_H-M   'P 1'
#
loop_
_entity.id
_entity.type
_entity.pdbx_description
1 polymer ?
#
loop_
_entity_poly.entity_id
_entity_poly.type
_entity_poly.pdbx_seq_one_letter_code
_entity_poly.pdbx_strand_id
1 'polypeptide(L)'
;RKLEKLALDSAPLPGATMQGIAISNGRLHALEADPIEGWRVAGTIGSPIKKPILALALRAGRALVLDSIGAVHRLHSDTGKWDRPVVLTKDYYWKGLCLLPETNDFLALGRPKHEVGVRQLWRFAPPDPWDPA
;
A
#
# COMPACT_ATOMS: atom_id res chain seq x y z
N ARG A 1 6.12 21.54 0.85
CA ARG A 1 5.95 20.20 1.50
C ARG A 1 6.54 19.17 0.54
N LYS A 2 7.28 18.16 1.01
CA LYS A 2 7.87 17.14 0.13
C LYS A 2 6.95 15.92 0.06
N LEU A 3 6.52 15.54 -1.13
CA LEU A 3 5.84 14.27 -1.38
C LEU A 3 6.89 13.16 -1.43
N GLU A 4 6.69 12.09 -0.68
CA GLU A 4 7.63 10.97 -0.59
C GLU A 4 7.15 9.77 -1.41
N LYS A 5 5.85 9.46 -1.32
CA LYS A 5 5.19 8.34 -2.03
C LYS A 5 3.75 8.69 -2.32
N LEU A 6 3.21 8.09 -3.37
CA LEU A 6 1.83 8.28 -3.83
C LEU A 6 1.35 6.99 -4.48
N ALA A 7 0.12 6.58 -4.17
CA ALA A 7 -0.64 5.61 -4.94
C ALA A 7 -2.05 6.16 -5.16
N LEU A 8 -2.52 6.10 -6.41
CA LEU A 8 -3.83 6.59 -6.82
C LEU A 8 -4.62 5.42 -7.37
N ASP A 9 -5.92 5.38 -7.10
CA ASP A 9 -6.84 4.48 -7.78
C ASP A 9 -7.51 5.23 -8.93
N SER A 10 -7.21 4.82 -10.15
CA SER A 10 -7.79 5.41 -11.36
C SER A 10 -9.23 4.94 -11.64
N ALA A 11 -9.69 3.90 -10.96
CA ALA A 11 -11.06 3.40 -11.07
C ALA A 11 -11.58 2.97 -9.69
N PRO A 12 -11.79 3.95 -8.79
CA PRO A 12 -12.28 3.67 -7.45
C PRO A 12 -13.69 3.06 -7.51
N LEU A 13 -14.02 2.19 -6.55
CA LEU A 13 -15.37 1.66 -6.42
C LEU A 13 -16.36 2.81 -6.14
N PRO A 14 -17.62 2.73 -6.61
CA PRO A 14 -18.66 3.68 -6.24
C PRO A 14 -18.77 3.82 -4.72
N GLY A 15 -18.72 5.06 -4.23
CA GLY A 15 -18.77 5.35 -2.78
C GLY A 15 -17.45 5.18 -2.02
N ALA A 16 -16.34 4.89 -2.70
CA ALA A 16 -15.02 4.86 -2.06
C ALA A 16 -14.65 6.25 -1.51
N THR A 17 -14.41 6.33 -0.21
CA THR A 17 -14.03 7.55 0.51
C THR A 17 -12.57 7.95 0.27
N MET A 18 -11.72 7.01 -0.15
CA MET A 18 -10.32 7.24 -0.46
C MET A 18 -10.02 6.83 -1.89
N GLN A 19 -9.53 7.77 -2.69
CA GLN A 19 -9.15 7.58 -4.10
C GLN A 19 -7.64 7.65 -4.31
N GLY A 20 -6.90 8.10 -3.29
CA GLY A 20 -5.45 8.07 -3.27
C GLY A 20 -4.90 7.96 -1.86
N ILE A 21 -3.65 7.53 -1.74
CA ILE A 21 -2.90 7.50 -0.50
C ILE A 21 -1.50 8.06 -0.75
N ALA A 22 -1.04 8.94 0.12
CA ALA A 22 0.27 9.57 0.00
C ALA A 22 1.04 9.59 1.31
N ILE A 23 2.37 9.67 1.20
CA ILE A 23 3.24 9.98 2.34
C ILE A 23 3.86 11.35 2.11
N SER A 24 3.73 12.21 3.10
CA SER A 24 4.44 13.48 3.17
C SER A 24 4.82 13.80 4.60
N ASN A 25 6.09 14.15 4.81
CA ASN A 25 6.70 14.41 6.11
C ASN A 25 6.51 13.22 7.07
N GLY A 26 6.70 12.00 6.57
CA GLY A 26 6.53 10.76 7.33
C GLY A 26 5.10 10.44 7.78
N ARG A 27 4.08 11.18 7.33
CA ARG A 27 2.67 10.93 7.66
C ARG A 27 1.91 10.41 6.44
N LEU A 28 1.02 9.45 6.67
CA LEU A 28 0.10 8.95 5.65
C LEU A 28 -1.12 9.87 5.53
N HIS A 29 -1.49 10.18 4.30
CA HIS A 29 -2.62 11.03 3.96
C HIS A 29 -3.56 10.28 3.03
N ALA A 30 -4.86 10.36 3.32
CA ALA A 30 -5.90 9.98 2.38
C ALA A 30 -6.09 11.13 1.39
N LEU A 31 -6.24 10.79 0.12
CA LEU A 31 -6.51 11.73 -0.95
C LEU A 31 -7.85 11.42 -1.59
N GLU A 32 -8.51 12.49 -2.01
CA GLU A 32 -9.72 12.44 -2.83
C GLU A 32 -9.53 13.32 -4.07
N ALA A 33 -10.15 12.90 -5.15
CA ALA A 33 -10.25 13.67 -6.38
C ALA A 33 -11.35 14.72 -6.21
N ASP A 34 -10.96 15.96 -6.36
CA ASP A 34 -11.84 17.11 -6.49
C ASP A 34 -12.03 17.45 -7.98
N PRO A 35 -13.26 17.53 -8.49
CA PRO A 35 -13.52 17.82 -9.90
C PRO A 35 -12.97 19.15 -10.40
N ILE A 36 -12.72 20.11 -9.50
CA ILE A 36 -12.30 21.47 -9.83
C ILE A 36 -10.82 21.66 -9.48
N GLU A 37 -10.41 21.25 -8.28
CA GLU A 37 -9.07 21.51 -7.75
C GLU A 37 -8.06 20.38 -8.01
N GLY A 38 -8.50 19.26 -8.59
CA GLY A 38 -7.64 18.11 -8.87
C GLY A 38 -7.56 17.15 -7.68
N TRP A 39 -6.41 17.06 -7.00
CA TRP A 39 -6.26 16.16 -5.85
C TRP A 39 -6.15 16.95 -4.56
N ARG A 40 -6.98 16.62 -3.57
CA ARG A 40 -6.92 17.22 -2.23
C ARG A 40 -6.69 16.19 -1.14
N VAL A 41 -6.13 16.65 -0.02
CA VAL A 41 -5.95 15.82 1.17
C VAL A 41 -7.28 15.75 1.91
N ALA A 42 -7.88 14.56 1.93
CA ALA A 42 -9.12 14.28 2.64
C ALA A 42 -8.90 14.17 4.15
N GLY A 43 -7.72 13.68 4.56
CA GLY A 43 -7.36 13.52 5.97
C GLY A 43 -6.02 12.85 6.19
N THR A 44 -5.61 12.75 7.45
CA THR A 44 -4.42 12.00 7.87
C THR A 44 -4.83 10.62 8.38
N ILE A 45 -4.09 9.59 7.99
CA ILE A 45 -4.33 8.20 8.38
C ILE A 45 -3.37 7.85 9.51
N GLY A 46 -3.91 7.40 10.65
CA GLY A 46 -3.11 6.81 11.73
C GLY A 46 -2.47 5.50 11.26
N SER A 47 -1.19 5.30 11.52
CA SER A 47 -0.45 4.12 11.02
C SER A 47 0.22 3.35 12.16
N PRO A 48 0.03 2.02 12.26
CA PRO A 48 0.76 1.19 13.22
C PRO A 48 2.22 0.95 12.80
N ILE A 49 2.60 1.40 11.59
CA ILE A 49 3.89 1.09 10.98
C ILE A 49 4.98 1.99 11.59
N LYS A 50 5.86 1.37 12.39
CA LYS A 50 7.01 2.05 13.03
C LYS A 50 8.27 2.06 12.16
N LYS A 51 8.25 1.36 11.02
CA LYS A 51 9.39 1.18 10.13
C LYS A 51 9.27 2.11 8.91
N PRO A 52 10.38 2.47 8.25
CA PRO A 52 10.33 3.21 7.00
C PRO A 52 9.44 2.51 5.96
N ILE A 53 8.50 3.26 5.37
CA ILE A 53 7.64 2.75 4.30
C ILE A 53 8.44 2.77 2.99
N LEU A 54 8.40 1.67 2.25
CA LEU A 54 9.07 1.51 0.96
C LEU A 54 8.14 1.72 -0.23
N ALA A 55 6.91 1.18 -0.17
CA ALA A 55 5.94 1.26 -1.26
C ALA A 55 4.50 1.36 -0.74
N LEU A 56 3.65 1.92 -1.60
CA LEU A 56 2.20 2.01 -1.43
C LEU A 56 1.54 1.40 -2.66
N ALA A 57 0.41 0.73 -2.47
CA ALA A 57 -0.51 0.36 -3.53
C ALA A 57 -1.94 0.64 -3.06
N LEU A 58 -2.81 1.07 -3.97
CA LEU A 58 -4.22 1.32 -3.69
C LEU A 58 -5.05 0.79 -4.87
N ARG A 59 -6.07 -0.02 -4.57
CA ARG A 59 -7.03 -0.48 -5.58
C ARG A 59 -8.33 -0.93 -4.92
N ALA A 60 -9.46 -0.49 -5.47
CA ALA A 60 -10.80 -0.90 -5.08
C ALA A 60 -11.03 -0.77 -3.56
N GLY A 61 -10.69 0.38 -2.99
CA GLY A 61 -10.89 0.65 -1.56
C GLY A 61 -9.96 -0.10 -0.60
N ARG A 62 -8.92 -0.77 -1.11
CA ARG A 62 -7.90 -1.44 -0.30
C ARG A 62 -6.55 -0.82 -0.56
N ALA A 63 -5.83 -0.48 0.51
CA ALA A 63 -4.46 -0.01 0.43
C ALA A 63 -3.51 -1.05 1.02
N LEU A 64 -2.36 -1.24 0.37
CA LEU A 64 -1.24 -1.99 0.92
C LEU A 64 -0.06 -1.06 1.15
N VAL A 65 0.63 -1.30 2.25
CA VAL A 65 1.86 -0.59 2.61
C VAL A 65 2.96 -1.61 2.87
N LEU A 66 4.05 -1.50 2.12
CA LEU A 66 5.26 -2.29 2.34
C LEU A 66 6.26 -1.48 3.16
N ASP A 67 6.75 -2.05 4.26
CA ASP A 67 7.79 -1.44 5.07
C ASP A 67 9.20 -2.02 4.79
N SER A 68 10.20 -1.43 5.45
CA SER A 68 11.61 -1.77 5.25
C SER A 68 12.01 -3.15 5.73
N ILE A 69 11.19 -3.84 6.52
CA ILE A 69 11.46 -5.21 6.98
C ILE A 69 10.79 -6.26 6.11
N GLY A 70 10.10 -5.84 5.04
CA GLY A 70 9.36 -6.73 4.16
C GLY A 70 7.97 -7.10 4.67
N ALA A 71 7.42 -6.33 5.63
CA ALA A 71 6.05 -6.53 6.08
C ALA A 71 5.08 -5.74 5.21
N VAL A 72 4.00 -6.40 4.79
CA VAL A 72 2.89 -5.84 4.04
C VAL A 72 1.72 -5.66 4.98
N HIS A 73 1.31 -4.40 5.17
CA HIS A 73 0.19 -4.00 6.00
C HIS A 73 -1.00 -3.66 5.09
N ARG A 74 -2.18 -4.19 5.41
CA ARG A 74 -3.43 -3.85 4.69
C ARG A 74 -4.22 -2.82 5.48
N LEU A 75 -4.66 -1.78 4.79
CA LEU A 75 -5.56 -0.75 5.27
C LEU A 75 -6.87 -0.83 4.50
N HIS A 76 -7.97 -0.93 5.23
CA HIS A 76 -9.32 -0.84 4.69
C HIS A 76 -9.73 0.63 4.59
N SER A 77 -10.02 1.11 3.38
CA SER A 77 -10.30 2.55 3.16
C SER A 77 -11.63 3.02 3.75
N ASP A 78 -12.59 2.11 3.87
CA ASP A 78 -13.95 2.38 4.34
C ASP A 78 -14.01 2.58 5.86
N THR A 79 -13.22 1.82 6.61
CA THR A 79 -13.20 1.80 8.07
C THR A 79 -11.97 2.48 8.66
N GLY A 80 -10.92 2.70 7.87
CA GLY A 80 -9.62 3.17 8.35
C GLY A 80 -8.88 2.15 9.22
N LYS A 81 -9.36 0.90 9.28
CA LYS A 81 -8.76 -0.16 10.10
C LYS A 81 -7.59 -0.82 9.38
N TRP A 82 -6.64 -1.27 10.18
CA TRP A 82 -5.47 -2.02 9.72
C TRP A 82 -5.63 -3.50 10.07
N ASP A 83 -5.15 -4.35 9.18
CA ASP A 83 -4.97 -5.77 9.47
C ASP A 83 -3.55 -6.06 9.95
N ARG A 84 -3.36 -7.26 10.53
CA ARG A 84 -2.04 -7.74 10.90
C ARG A 84 -1.16 -7.83 9.67
N PRO A 85 0.14 -7.47 9.81
CA PRO A 85 1.04 -7.53 8.68
C PRO A 85 1.35 -8.96 8.27
N VAL A 86 1.44 -9.17 6.96
CA VAL A 86 2.04 -10.37 6.37
C VAL A 86 3.50 -10.08 6.08
N VAL A 87 4.41 -10.88 6.63
CA VAL A 87 5.85 -10.74 6.38
C VAL A 87 6.24 -11.56 5.16
N LEU A 88 6.71 -10.89 4.12
CA LEU A 88 7.26 -11.55 2.93
C LEU A 88 8.58 -12.25 3.29
N THR A 89 9.01 -13.19 2.44
CA THR A 89 10.30 -13.89 2.67
C THR A 89 11.44 -12.89 2.90
N LYS A 90 12.29 -13.24 3.87
CA LYS A 90 13.47 -12.45 4.25
C LYS A 90 14.61 -12.59 3.27
N ASP A 91 14.51 -13.46 2.26
CA ASP A 91 15.57 -13.71 1.28
C ASP A 91 15.62 -12.65 0.17
N TYR A 92 14.76 -11.63 0.26
CA TYR A 92 14.59 -10.58 -0.74
C TYR A 92 14.78 -9.19 -0.15
N TYR A 93 15.25 -8.28 -1.00
CA TYR A 93 15.11 -6.84 -0.85
C TYR A 93 13.88 -6.37 -1.63
N TRP A 94 12.77 -6.18 -0.94
CA TRP A 94 11.51 -5.70 -1.52
C TRP A 94 11.56 -4.20 -1.81
N LYS A 95 10.89 -3.76 -2.88
CA LYS A 95 10.89 -2.36 -3.32
C LYS A 95 9.55 -1.83 -3.81
N GLY A 96 8.65 -2.69 -4.27
CA GLY A 96 7.40 -2.27 -4.90
C GLY A 96 6.26 -3.19 -4.58
N LEU A 97 5.05 -2.64 -4.66
CA LEU A 97 3.79 -3.35 -4.55
C LEU A 97 2.88 -2.95 -5.71
N CYS A 98 2.06 -3.88 -6.16
CA CYS A 98 0.94 -3.63 -7.04
C CYS A 98 -0.24 -4.48 -6.56
N LEU A 99 -1.36 -3.84 -6.27
CA LEU A 99 -2.60 -4.55 -5.96
C LEU A 99 -3.27 -4.99 -7.26
N LEU A 100 -3.68 -6.25 -7.33
CA LEU A 100 -4.41 -6.75 -8.48
C LEU A 100 -5.90 -6.39 -8.37
N PRO A 101 -6.56 -6.07 -9.51
CA PRO A 101 -8.01 -5.89 -9.52
C PRO A 101 -8.71 -7.22 -9.16
N GLU A 102 -9.93 -7.11 -8.64
CA GLU A 102 -10.90 -8.22 -8.46
C GLU A 102 -10.50 -9.36 -7.50
N THR A 103 -9.24 -9.43 -7.09
CA THR A 103 -8.71 -10.47 -6.21
C THR A 103 -8.08 -9.87 -4.95
N ASN A 104 -7.86 -10.68 -3.91
CA ASN A 104 -7.07 -10.31 -2.72
C ASN A 104 -5.56 -10.35 -2.96
N ASP A 105 -5.13 -10.70 -4.17
CA ASP A 105 -3.73 -10.88 -4.50
C ASP A 105 -3.01 -9.54 -4.71
N PHE A 106 -1.70 -9.59 -4.52
CA PHE A 106 -0.80 -8.52 -4.89
C PHE A 106 0.47 -9.05 -5.51
N LEU A 107 1.09 -8.20 -6.33
CA LEU A 107 2.43 -8.41 -6.83
C LEU A 107 3.42 -7.63 -5.95
N ALA A 108 4.53 -8.24 -5.58
CA ALA A 108 5.65 -7.54 -4.95
C ALA A 108 6.89 -7.62 -5.84
N LEU A 109 7.54 -6.47 -6.05
CA LEU A 109 8.80 -6.38 -6.76
C LEU A 109 9.95 -6.48 -5.76
N GLY A 110 10.82 -7.47 -5.95
CA GLY A 110 11.96 -7.72 -5.09
C GLY A 110 13.23 -8.08 -5.87
N ARG A 111 14.34 -8.11 -5.15
CA ARG A 111 15.62 -8.67 -5.62
C ARG A 111 16.12 -9.71 -4.60
N PRO A 112 16.48 -10.94 -5.00
CA PRO A 112 17.08 -11.89 -4.07
C PRO A 112 18.34 -11.31 -3.42
N LYS A 113 18.59 -11.61 -2.15
CA LYS A 113 19.76 -11.11 -1.42
C LYS A 113 21.07 -11.68 -1.97
N HIS A 114 21.02 -12.92 -2.43
CA HIS A 114 22.18 -13.68 -2.90
C HIS A 114 22.45 -13.50 -4.41
N GLU A 115 21.55 -12.85 -5.15
CA GLU A 115 21.69 -12.62 -6.59
C GLU A 115 21.76 -11.11 -6.90
N VAL A 116 22.78 -10.73 -7.65
CA VAL A 116 22.99 -9.33 -8.05
C VAL A 116 22.34 -9.10 -9.41
N GLY A 117 21.63 -7.97 -9.55
CA GLY A 117 21.08 -7.52 -10.84
C GLY A 117 19.70 -8.08 -11.21
N VAL A 118 19.28 -9.23 -10.68
CA VAL A 118 17.98 -9.83 -11.03
C VAL A 118 16.85 -9.21 -10.19
N ARG A 119 15.86 -8.60 -10.84
CA ARG A 119 14.60 -8.22 -10.20
C ARG A 119 13.54 -9.23 -10.56
N GLN A 120 12.73 -9.59 -9.57
CA GLN A 120 11.68 -10.57 -9.72
C GLN A 120 10.36 -9.99 -9.22
N LEU A 121 9.30 -10.34 -9.93
CA LEU A 121 7.94 -9.99 -9.57
C LEU A 121 7.26 -11.24 -9.05
N TRP A 122 6.83 -11.19 -7.80
CA TRP A 122 6.23 -12.30 -7.09
C TRP A 122 4.75 -12.03 -6.88
N ARG A 123 3.90 -13.01 -7.16
CA ARG A 123 2.47 -12.95 -6.83
C ARG A 123 2.25 -13.60 -5.47
N PHE A 124 1.56 -12.88 -4.60
CA PHE A 124 1.16 -13.35 -3.28
C PHE A 124 -0.36 -13.38 -3.20
N ALA A 125 -0.88 -14.51 -2.74
CA ALA A 125 -2.26 -14.65 -2.29
C ALA A 125 -2.23 -14.62 -0.75
N PRO A 126 -2.66 -13.54 -0.11
CA PRO A 126 -2.66 -13.46 1.34
C PRO A 126 -3.73 -14.39 1.94
N PRO A 127 -3.60 -14.75 3.24
CA PRO A 127 -4.62 -15.53 3.92
C PRO A 127 -5.97 -14.80 3.88
N ASP A 128 -7.05 -15.54 3.65
CA ASP A 128 -8.42 -15.02 3.67
C ASP A 128 -9.22 -15.70 4.80
N PRO A 129 -9.74 -14.95 5.80
CA PRO A 129 -9.55 -13.51 5.99
C PRO A 129 -8.15 -13.14 6.50
N TRP A 130 -7.75 -11.88 6.29
CA TRP A 130 -6.61 -11.35 7.07
C TRP A 130 -7.06 -11.18 8.52
N ASP A 131 -6.18 -11.49 9.45
CA ASP A 131 -6.42 -11.22 10.86
C ASP A 131 -6.49 -9.71 11.11
N PRO A 132 -7.52 -9.19 11.80
CA PRO A 132 -7.55 -7.79 12.23
C PRO A 132 -6.39 -7.49 13.21
N ALA A 133 -5.76 -6.32 13.07
CA ALA A 133 -4.67 -5.87 13.94
C ALA A 133 -5.14 -5.35 15.29
#